data_AF-A0A2G8JK35-F1
#
_entry.id   AF-A0A2G8JK35-F1
#
_cell.length_a   1.000
_cell.length_b   1.000
_cell.length_c   1.000
_cell.angle_alpha   90.00
_cell.angle_beta   90.00
_cell.angle_gamma   90.00
#
_symmetry.space_group_name_H-M   'P 1'
#
loop_
_entity.id
_entity.type
_entity.pdbx_description
1 polymer ?
#
loop_
_entity_poly.entity_id
_entity_poly.type
_entity_poly.pdbx_seq_one_letter_code
_entity_poly.pdbx_strand_id
1 'polypeptide(L)' 'IPDKHDLAFGSIKQGAMCLDTLGHTQGGTIGLYECHNSGGNQEFSLTKDGSIKHAEHCLSLQEEAAGSLTDTLIL' A
#
# COMPACT_ATOMS: atom_id res chain seq x y z
N ILE A 1 2.78 8.24 -9.89
CA ILE A 1 2.88 7.77 -11.29
C ILE A 1 3.81 6.57 -11.27
N PRO A 2 3.35 5.37 -11.68
CA PRO A 2 4.18 4.17 -11.66
C PRO A 2 5.38 4.34 -12.58
N ASP A 3 6.51 3.83 -12.14
CA ASP A 3 7.70 3.80 -12.98
C ASP A 3 7.49 2.78 -14.10
N LYS A 4 8.08 3.01 -15.28
CA LYS A 4 8.03 2.05 -16.41
C LYS A 4 8.58 0.66 -16.03
N HIS A 5 9.32 0.59 -14.92
CA HIS A 5 9.92 -0.62 -14.41
C HIS A 5 9.10 -1.28 -13.30
N ASP A 6 7.98 -0.72 -12.84
CA ASP A 6 7.13 -1.38 -11.85
C ASP A 6 6.57 -2.70 -12.42
N LEU A 7 6.52 -3.74 -11.59
CA LEU A 7 6.03 -5.07 -11.96
C LEU A 7 4.50 -5.09 -12.07
N ALA A 8 3.82 -4.30 -11.23
CA ALA A 8 2.38 -4.15 -11.24
C ALA A 8 2.00 -2.76 -10.70
N PHE A 9 0.82 -2.29 -11.12
CA PHE A 9 0.25 -1.03 -10.66
C PHE A 9 -1.27 -1.11 -10.62
N GLY A 10 -1.87 -0.51 -9.59
CA GLY A 10 -3.31 -0.42 -9.41
C GLY A 10 -3.70 -0.69 -7.96
N SER A 11 -4.88 -1.28 -7.76
CA SER A 11 -5.36 -1.62 -6.42
C SER A 11 -5.01 -3.05 -6.02
N ILE A 12 -4.58 -3.24 -4.78
CA ILE A 12 -4.43 -4.56 -4.14
C ILE A 12 -5.77 -4.94 -3.53
N LYS A 13 -6.39 -6.05 -3.99
CA LYS A 13 -7.77 -6.39 -3.67
C LYS A 13 -7.89 -7.67 -2.83
N GLN A 14 -8.79 -7.65 -1.86
CA GLN A 14 -9.30 -8.80 -1.13
C GLN A 14 -10.85 -8.83 -1.24
N GLY A 15 -11.37 -9.57 -2.21
CA GLY A 15 -12.81 -9.55 -2.52
C GLY A 15 -13.26 -8.16 -3.01
N ALA A 16 -14.26 -7.58 -2.34
CA ALA A 16 -14.75 -6.21 -2.60
C ALA A 16 -13.93 -5.12 -1.89
N MET A 17 -12.94 -5.51 -1.07
CA MET A 17 -12.08 -4.59 -0.32
C MET A 17 -10.78 -4.33 -1.05
N CYS A 18 -10.27 -3.12 -0.94
CA CYS A 18 -8.99 -2.67 -1.46
C CYS A 18 -8.10 -2.27 -0.28
N LEU A 19 -6.81 -2.57 -0.41
CA LEU A 19 -5.79 -1.96 0.44
C LEU A 19 -5.89 -0.43 0.30
N ASP A 20 -5.84 0.27 1.41
CA ASP A 20 -6.15 1.69 1.49
C ASP A 20 -5.28 2.35 2.56
N THR A 21 -4.68 3.50 2.24
CA THR A 21 -3.88 4.26 3.21
C THR A 21 -4.70 4.91 4.31
N LEU A 22 -6.04 4.88 4.21
CA LEU A 22 -6.99 5.57 5.08
C LEU A 22 -6.75 7.09 5.15
N GLY A 23 -6.04 7.64 4.15
CA GLY A 23 -5.59 9.03 4.14
C GLY A 23 -4.36 9.30 5.01
N HIS A 24 -3.77 8.27 5.62
CA HIS A 24 -2.51 8.38 6.34
C HIS A 24 -1.32 8.55 5.40
N THR A 25 -0.26 9.14 5.94
CA THR A 25 1.05 9.32 5.30
C THR A 25 2.12 8.62 6.13
N GLN A 26 3.38 9.06 6.07
CA GLN A 26 4.49 8.48 6.83
C GLN A 26 4.13 8.26 8.32
N GLY A 27 4.42 7.08 8.83
CA GLY A 27 4.17 6.72 10.23
C GLY A 27 2.75 6.20 10.51
N GLY A 28 1.81 6.35 9.57
CA GLY A 28 0.44 5.88 9.73
C GLY A 28 0.20 4.48 9.17
N THR A 29 -0.78 3.80 9.76
CA THR A 29 -1.18 2.42 9.42
C THR A 29 -1.95 2.35 8.11
N ILE A 30 -1.90 1.19 7.46
CA ILE A 30 -2.77 0.84 6.34
C ILE A 30 -4.05 0.13 6.81
N GLY A 31 -5.04 0.02 5.93
CA GLY A 31 -6.22 -0.81 6.19
C GLY A 31 -6.86 -1.33 4.91
N LEU A 32 -8.03 -1.93 5.09
CA LEU A 32 -8.92 -2.32 4.00
C LEU A 32 -10.13 -1.39 3.98
N TYR A 33 -10.47 -0.87 2.81
CA TYR A 33 -11.70 -0.12 2.56
C TYR A 33 -12.42 -0.64 1.31
N GLU A 34 -13.69 -0.32 1.13
CA GLU A 34 -14.43 -0.75 -0.07
C GLU A 34 -13.76 -0.20 -1.34
N CYS A 35 -13.56 -1.07 -2.34
CA CYS A 35 -12.94 -0.68 -3.59
C CYS A 35 -13.81 0.32 -4.36
N HIS A 36 -13.38 1.58 -4.44
CA HIS A 36 -14.11 2.63 -5.19
C HIS A 36 -13.58 2.84 -6.62
N ASN A 37 -12.47 2.18 -7.00
CA ASN A 37 -11.89 2.17 -8.35
C ASN A 37 -11.59 3.57 -8.93
N SER A 38 -11.29 4.55 -8.07
CA SER A 38 -10.94 5.92 -8.49
C SER A 38 -9.47 6.29 -8.23
N GLY A 39 -8.62 5.30 -7.97
CA GLY A 39 -7.21 5.50 -7.61
C GLY A 39 -7.05 6.12 -6.22
N GLY A 40 -6.16 7.11 -6.09
CA GLY A 40 -5.95 7.83 -4.83
C GLY A 40 -5.26 6.96 -3.78
N ASN A 41 -5.80 6.98 -2.56
CA ASN A 41 -5.35 6.14 -1.42
C ASN A 41 -5.45 4.62 -1.65
N GLN A 42 -6.08 4.17 -2.74
CA GLN A 42 -6.20 2.76 -3.14
C GLN A 42 -5.28 2.37 -4.32
N GLU A 43 -4.28 3.19 -4.61
CA GLU A 43 -3.35 2.99 -5.72
C GLU A 43 -1.93 2.70 -5.23
N PHE A 44 -1.40 1.55 -5.65
CA PHE A 44 -0.09 1.03 -5.24
C PHE A 44 0.71 0.53 -6.45
N SER A 45 2.03 0.61 -6.34
CA SER A 45 3.00 -0.02 -7.24
C SER A 45 3.68 -1.19 -6.54
N LEU A 46 3.89 -2.29 -7.27
CA LEU A 46 4.86 -3.33 -6.89
C LEU A 46 6.15 -3.08 -7.66
N THR A 47 7.22 -2.72 -6.97
CA THR A 47 8.52 -2.42 -7.57
C THR A 47 9.31 -3.72 -7.84
N LYS A 48 10.40 -3.63 -8.62
CA LYS A 48 11.23 -4.81 -8.96
C LYS A 48 12.00 -5.39 -7.78
N ASP A 49 12.33 -4.58 -6.81
CA ASP A 49 12.95 -4.98 -5.54
C ASP A 49 11.93 -5.58 -4.56
N GLY A 50 10.65 -5.65 -4.94
CA GLY A 50 9.60 -6.31 -4.15
C GLY A 50 8.89 -5.38 -3.17
N SER A 51 9.16 -4.07 -3.22
CA SER A 51 8.51 -3.09 -2.35
C SER A 51 7.08 -2.78 -2.84
N ILE A 52 6.13 -2.66 -1.91
CA ILE A 52 4.78 -2.15 -2.19
C ILE A 52 4.78 -0.67 -1.85
N LYS A 53 4.51 0.17 -2.85
CA LYS A 53 4.67 1.63 -2.76
C LYS A 53 3.36 2.37 -3.04
N HIS A 54 3.06 3.38 -2.23
CA HIS A 54 2.04 4.40 -2.48
C HIS A 54 2.73 5.78 -2.56
N ALA A 55 2.69 6.42 -3.74
CA ALA A 55 3.44 7.66 -4.01
C ALA A 55 4.95 7.52 -3.67
N GLU A 56 5.45 8.30 -2.72
CA GLU A 56 6.83 8.27 -2.23
C GLU A 56 6.98 7.44 -0.95
N HIS A 57 5.97 6.66 -0.58
CA HIS A 57 5.98 5.87 0.64
C HIS A 57 5.87 4.37 0.38
N CYS A 58 6.60 3.57 1.16
CA CYS A 58 6.57 2.11 1.10
C CYS A 58 5.87 1.51 2.32
N LEU A 59 5.19 0.39 2.12
CA LEU A 59 4.74 -0.45 3.24
C LEU A 59 5.97 -1.03 3.94
N SER A 60 5.97 -0.99 5.27
CA SER A 60 7.03 -1.57 6.09
C SER A 60 6.46 -2.33 7.28
N LEU A 61 7.13 -3.43 7.62
CA LEU A 61 6.89 -4.19 8.83
C LEU A 61 7.67 -3.53 9.97
N GLN A 62 6.97 -3.11 11.02
CA GLN A 62 7.62 -2.51 12.20
C GLN A 62 8.21 -3.57 13.12
N GLU A 63 7.58 -4.74 13.18
CA GLU A 63 8.04 -5.88 13.96
C GLU A 63 7.67 -7.19 13.26
N GLU A 64 8.63 -8.11 13.18
CA GLU A 64 8.45 -9.46 12.62
C GLU A 64 7.80 -10.39 13.66
N ALA A 65 6.62 -10.02 14.16
CA ALA A 65 5.85 -10.78 15.14
C ALA A 65 4.40 -10.95 14.68
N ALA A 66 3.85 -12.15 14.88
CA ALA A 66 2.46 -12.44 14.54
C ALA A 66 1.51 -11.54 15.35
N GLY A 67 0.56 -10.90 14.65
CA GLY A 67 -0.40 -9.99 15.29
C GLY A 67 0.18 -8.63 15.66
N SER A 68 1.43 -8.33 15.28
CA SER A 68 1.93 -6.95 15.33
C SER A 68 1.11 -6.06 14.39
N LEU A 69 1.07 -4.76 14.69
CA LEU A 69 0.51 -3.77 13.78
C LEU A 69 1.39 -3.73 12.53
N THR A 70 0.99 -4.46 11.50
CA THR A 70 1.64 -4.41 10.21
C THR A 70 1.30 -3.09 9.51
N ASP A 71 2.21 -2.65 8.65
CA ASP A 71 1.90 -1.75 7.53
C ASP A 71 1.82 -0.27 7.87
N THR A 72 2.91 0.24 8.44
CA THR A 72 3.16 1.68 8.44
C THR A 72 3.76 2.12 7.11
N LEU A 73 3.36 3.29 6.61
CA LEU A 73 4.03 3.95 5.49
C LEU A 73 5.37 4.56 5.94
N ILE A 74 6.47 4.22 5.29
CA ILE A 74 7.78 4.88 5.46
C ILE A 74 8.19 5.58 4.16
N LEU A 75 9.13 6.52 4.21
CA LEU A 75 9.71 7.13 3.00
C LEU A 75 10.71 6.16 2.37
#